data_AF-A0AAD7Z507-F1
#
_entry.id   AF-A0AAD7Z507-F1
#
_cell.length_a   1.000
_cell.length_b   1.000
_cell.length_c   1.000
_cell.angle_alpha   90.00
_cell.angle_beta   90.00
_cell.angle_gamma   90.00
#
_symmetry.space_group_name_H-M   'P 1'
#
loop_
_entity.id
_entity.type
_entity.pdbx_description
1 polymer ?
#
loop_
_entity_poly.entity_id
_entity_poly.type
_entity_poly.pdbx_seq_one_letter_code
_entity_poly.pdbx_strand_id
1 'polypeptide(L)'
;PRVLQNHKPERWDDGNYLNVRYRTIPITSISHPDEYNNVLCEFPATLRTKVTGVNRVQNPYMYGRFVLRAEQLQVKGCNVFEA
;
A
#
# COMPACT_ATOMS: atom_id res chain seq x y z
N PRO A 1 -17.74 -6.58 -8.16
CA PRO A 1 -17.16 -5.93 -9.36
C PRO A 1 -15.75 -6.47 -9.66
N ARG A 2 -15.51 -6.98 -10.88
CA ARG A 2 -14.24 -7.60 -11.31
C ARG A 2 -12.99 -6.73 -11.08
N VAL A 3 -13.15 -5.41 -11.00
CA VAL A 3 -12.08 -4.45 -10.70
C VAL A 3 -11.40 -4.74 -9.35
N LEU A 4 -12.15 -5.15 -8.32
CA LEU A 4 -11.58 -5.44 -6.98
C LEU A 4 -10.74 -6.72 -6.95
N GLN A 5 -10.95 -7.65 -7.89
CA GLN A 5 -10.20 -8.91 -7.97
C GLN A 5 -8.85 -8.75 -8.67
N ASN A 6 -8.75 -7.86 -9.66
CA ASN A 6 -7.52 -7.69 -10.46
C ASN A 6 -6.63 -6.54 -10.00
N HIS A 7 -7.14 -5.62 -9.16
CA HIS A 7 -6.40 -4.43 -8.72
C HIS A 7 -6.16 -4.51 -7.21
N LYS A 8 -5.61 -5.62 -6.75
CA LYS A 8 -5.15 -5.80 -5.37
C LYS A 8 -3.66 -6.15 -5.45
N PRO A 9 -2.78 -5.45 -4.72
CA PRO A 9 -1.38 -5.83 -4.64
C PRO A 9 -1.23 -7.25 -4.12
N GLU A 10 -0.28 -8.01 -4.69
CA GLU A 10 0.04 -9.38 -4.28
C GLU A 10 0.37 -9.49 -2.78
N ARG A 11 0.94 -8.43 -2.20
CA ARG A 11 1.29 -8.36 -0.77
C ARG A 11 0.11 -8.17 0.18
N TRP A 12 -1.10 -7.94 -0.32
CA TRP A 12 -2.27 -7.80 0.54
C TRP A 12 -2.86 -9.18 0.85
N ASP A 13 -3.20 -9.41 2.10
CA ASP A 13 -3.93 -10.60 2.56
C ASP A 13 -5.35 -10.66 1.96
N ASP A 14 -5.91 -11.86 1.84
CA ASP A 14 -7.28 -12.12 1.35
C ASP A 14 -8.36 -11.75 2.40
N GLY A 15 -8.07 -10.71 3.18
CA GLY A 15 -8.96 -10.20 4.20
C GLY A 15 -10.34 -9.89 3.64
N ASN A 16 -11.37 -10.26 4.40
CA ASN A 16 -12.74 -9.96 4.00
C ASN A 16 -13.02 -8.46 4.13
N TYR A 17 -13.32 -7.80 3.01
CA TYR A 17 -13.72 -6.39 2.93
C TYR A 17 -15.26 -6.21 2.94
N LEU A 18 -16.03 -7.29 3.14
CA LEU A 18 -17.48 -7.20 3.32
C LEU A 18 -17.77 -6.28 4.52
N ASN A 19 -18.50 -5.19 4.25
CA ASN A 19 -18.90 -4.15 5.21
C ASN A 19 -17.82 -3.18 5.72
N VAL A 20 -16.59 -3.23 5.19
CA VAL A 20 -15.51 -2.28 5.55
C VAL A 20 -14.86 -1.69 4.30
N ARG A 21 -14.71 -0.36 4.27
CA ARG A 21 -14.11 0.35 3.11
C ARG A 21 -12.59 0.22 3.05
N TYR A 22 -11.93 0.00 4.19
CA TYR A 22 -10.50 -0.21 4.29
C TYR A 22 -10.16 -1.02 5.54
N ARG A 23 -8.94 -1.54 5.60
CA ARG A 23 -8.34 -2.20 6.77
C ARG A 23 -6.97 -1.61 7.07
N THR A 24 -6.56 -1.71 8.32
CA THR A 24 -5.19 -1.37 8.76
C THR A 24 -4.55 -2.62 9.31
N ILE A 25 -3.42 -3.01 8.74
CA ILE A 25 -2.64 -4.16 9.20
C ILE A 25 -1.37 -3.65 9.88
N PRO A 26 -1.18 -3.94 11.17
CA PRO A 26 0.08 -3.66 11.84
C PRO A 26 1.22 -4.40 11.13
N ILE A 27 2.22 -3.65 10.69
CA ILE A 27 3.48 -4.19 10.18
C ILE A 27 4.49 -4.06 11.31
N THR A 28 5.12 -5.18 11.65
CA THR A 28 6.13 -5.25 12.69
C THR A 28 7.38 -5.94 12.15
N SER A 29 8.50 -5.77 12.85
CA SER A 29 9.74 -6.50 12.58
C SER A 29 9.60 -8.02 12.65
N ILE A 30 8.49 -8.54 13.20
CA ILE A 30 8.23 -9.97 13.34
C ILE A 30 7.34 -10.49 12.21
N SER A 31 6.25 -9.77 11.91
CA SER A 31 5.25 -10.25 10.94
C SER A 31 5.65 -9.98 9.49
N HIS A 32 6.33 -8.86 9.23
CA HIS A 32 6.67 -8.38 7.90
C HIS A 32 8.03 -7.65 7.96
N PRO A 33 9.12 -8.35 8.30
CA PRO A 33 10.42 -7.74 8.61
C PRO A 33 10.95 -6.85 7.48
N ASP A 34 10.87 -7.32 6.24
CA ASP A 34 11.42 -6.59 5.09
C ASP A 34 10.62 -5.32 4.81
N GLU A 35 9.30 -5.39 4.82
CA GLU A 35 8.44 -4.23 4.61
C GLU A 35 8.59 -3.21 5.73
N TYR A 36 8.66 -3.67 6.98
CA TYR A 36 8.89 -2.82 8.15
C TYR A 36 10.21 -2.07 8.05
N ASN A 37 11.31 -2.79 7.75
CA ASN A 37 12.64 -2.20 7.66
C ASN A 37 12.74 -1.23 6.48
N ASN A 38 12.17 -1.57 5.31
CA ASN A 38 12.15 -0.68 4.16
C ASN A 38 11.41 0.63 4.47
N VAL A 39 10.22 0.54 5.08
CA VAL A 39 9.47 1.74 5.49
C VAL A 39 10.26 2.56 6.51
N LEU A 40 10.88 1.94 7.51
CA LEU A 40 11.70 2.66 8.48
C LEU A 40 12.93 3.33 7.86
N CYS A 41 13.52 2.71 6.83
CA CYS A 41 14.69 3.26 6.13
C CYS A 41 14.39 4.59 5.44
N GLU A 42 13.17 4.80 4.96
CA GLU A 42 12.70 6.06 4.36
C GLU A 42 12.61 7.21 5.38
N PHE A 43 12.43 6.90 6.66
CA PHE A 43 12.44 7.94 7.69
C PHE A 43 13.86 8.44 7.97
N PRO A 44 14.06 9.75 8.15
CA PRO A 44 15.30 10.30 8.68
C PRO A 44 15.68 9.62 10.00
N ALA A 45 16.98 9.39 10.22
CA ALA A 45 17.48 8.64 11.38
C ALA A 45 16.97 9.18 12.73
N THR A 46 16.81 10.51 12.84
CA THR A 46 16.30 11.20 14.04
C THR A 46 14.81 10.96 14.31
N LEU A 47 14.05 10.61 13.26
CA LEU A 47 12.62 10.31 13.35
C LEU A 47 12.36 8.81 13.45
N ARG A 48 13.24 7.98 12.88
CA ARG A 48 13.13 6.51 12.92
C ARG A 48 13.02 5.98 14.34
N THR A 49 13.79 6.52 15.28
CA THR A 49 13.77 6.13 16.71
C THR A 49 12.48 6.55 17.43
N LYS A 50 11.68 7.44 16.83
CA LYS A 50 10.42 7.94 17.38
C LYS A 50 9.19 7.23 16.79
N VAL A 51 9.37 6.32 15.83
CA VAL A 51 8.26 5.58 15.23
C VAL A 51 7.71 4.59 16.25
N THR A 52 6.43 4.78 16.63
CA THR A 52 5.74 3.93 17.61
C THR A 52 5.04 2.73 16.97
N GLY A 53 4.83 2.77 15.66
CA GLY A 53 4.21 1.67 14.91
C GLY A 53 4.03 2.01 13.44
N VAL A 54 4.00 0.97 12.61
CA VAL A 54 3.76 1.07 11.17
C VAL A 54 2.50 0.26 10.86
N ASN A 55 1.56 0.86 10.14
CA ASN A 55 0.33 0.19 9.72
C ASN A 55 0.18 0.30 8.22
N ARG A 56 0.03 -0.84 7.54
CA ARG A 56 -0.37 -0.89 6.14
C ARG A 56 -1.85 -0.59 6.01
N VAL A 57 -2.16 0.44 5.26
CA VAL A 57 -3.55 0.74 4.89
C VAL A 57 -3.89 -0.04 3.64
N GLN A 58 -4.90 -0.90 3.73
CA GLN A 58 -5.44 -1.63 2.61
C GLN A 58 -6.81 -1.09 2.27
N ASN A 59 -6.88 -0.30 1.20
CA ASN A 59 -8.13 0.27 0.69
C ASN A 59 -8.26 -0.08 -0.80
N PRO A 60 -9.03 -1.13 -1.15
CA PRO A 60 -9.08 -1.60 -2.53
C PRO A 60 -9.78 -0.60 -3.47
N TYR A 61 -10.67 0.25 -2.94
CA TYR A 61 -11.33 1.29 -3.75
C TYR A 61 -10.36 2.42 -4.13
N MET A 62 -9.56 2.89 -3.17
CA MET A 62 -8.56 3.93 -3.41
C MET A 62 -7.43 3.41 -4.29
N TYR A 63 -6.99 2.17 -4.05
CA TYR A 63 -5.96 1.55 -4.86
C TYR A 63 -6.43 1.32 -6.30
N GLY A 64 -7.65 0.79 -6.50
CA GLY A 64 -8.22 0.65 -7.85
C GLY A 64 -8.31 1.99 -8.60
N ARG A 65 -8.69 3.08 -7.91
CA ARG A 65 -8.68 4.43 -8.51
C ARG A 65 -7.28 4.90 -8.87
N PHE A 66 -6.29 4.63 -8.03
CA PHE A 66 -4.89 4.95 -8.29
C PHE A 66 -4.38 4.22 -9.53
N VAL A 67 -4.59 2.90 -9.63
CA VAL A 67 -4.13 2.10 -10.78
C VAL A 67 -4.78 2.57 -12.07
N LEU A 68 -6.11 2.75 -12.09
CA LEU A 68 -6.81 3.27 -13.27
C LEU A 68 -6.26 4.64 -13.72
N ARG A 69 -5.90 5.50 -12.76
CA ARG A 69 -5.31 6.81 -13.07
C ARG A 69 -3.88 6.67 -13.61
N ALA A 70 -3.08 5.78 -13.04
CA ALA A 70 -1.72 5.52 -13.51
C ALA A 70 -1.72 4.97 -14.94
N GLU A 71 -2.61 4.03 -15.26
CA GLU A 71 -2.83 3.51 -16.62
C GLU A 71 -3.22 4.62 -17.60
N GLN A 72 -4.17 5.49 -17.21
CA GLN A 72 -4.56 6.64 -18.03
C GLN A 72 -3.42 7.62 -18.30
N LEU A 73 -2.50 7.79 -17.34
CA LEU A 73 -1.34 8.69 -17.48
C LEU A 73 -0.25 8.07 -18.37
N GLN A 74 -0.01 6.76 -18.26
CA GLN A 74 0.88 6.03 -19.17
C GLN A 74 0.40 6.09 -20.62
N VAL A 75 -0.90 5.90 -20.86
CA VAL A 75 -1.50 6.04 -22.20
C VAL A 75 -1.33 7.48 -22.75
N LYS A 76 -1.23 8.47 -21.87
CA LYS A 76 -1.00 9.88 -22.23
C LYS A 76 0.50 10.26 -22.31
N GLY A 77 1.41 9.30 -22.15
CA GLY A 77 2.86 9.53 -22.21
C GLY A 77 3.49 10.13 -20.95
N CYS A 78 2.78 10.15 -19.81
CA CYS A 78 3.32 10.55 -18.52
C CYS A 78 3.66 9.29 -17.70
N ASN A 79 4.95 9.00 -17.49
CA ASN A 79 5.37 7.92 -16.59
C ASN A 79 5.21 8.35 -15.13
N VAL A 80 4.40 7.60 -14.36
CA VAL A 80 4.13 7.84 -12.94
C VAL A 80 5.02 7.00 -12.01
N PHE A 81 5.82 6.09 -12.58
CA PHE A 81 6.66 5.13 -11.84
C PHE A 81 8.15 5.52 -11.81
N GLU A 82 8.49 6.72 -12.29
CA GLU A 82 9.83 7.30 -12.14
C GLU A 82 9.76 8.40 -11.06
N ALA A 83 10.11 8.03 -9.83
CA ALA A 83 10.44 8.94 -8.74
C ALA A 83 11.45 8.25 -7.82
#